data_AF-A0A7V2RGJ5-F1
#
_entry.id   AF-A0A7V2RGJ5-F1
#
_cell.length_a   1.000
_cell.length_b   1.000
_cell.length_c   1.000
_cell.angle_alpha   90.00
_cell.angle_beta   90.00
_cell.angle_gamma   90.00
#
_symmetry.space_group_name_H-M   'P 1'
#
loop_
_entity.id
_entity.type
_entity.pdbx_description
1 polymer ?
#
loop_
_entity_poly.entity_id
_entity_poly.type
_entity_poly.pdbx_seq_one_letter_code
_entity_poly.pdbx_strand_id
1 'polypeptide(L)'
;MGKYFMTWEIDTNKVPISREERAAAWKPMIDMVKQGIQEGRIKEWGAFVGEMSGYSVAEGTEAEIGAFNQNWVPFVSFKVHPVATVDDVEEMIDSLSA
;
A
#
# COMPACT_ATOMS: atom_id res chain seq x y z
N MET A 1 9.36 2.20 13.91
CA MET A 1 9.15 1.58 12.58
C MET A 1 8.79 2.69 11.62
N GLY A 2 9.22 2.62 10.36
CA GLY A 2 8.88 3.65 9.38
C GLY A 2 7.39 3.57 9.03
N LYS A 3 6.77 4.74 8.82
CA LYS A 3 5.42 4.87 8.29
C LYS A 3 5.51 5.17 6.80
N TYR A 4 4.69 4.51 6.00
CA TYR A 4 4.69 4.67 4.54
C TYR A 4 3.29 4.94 4.04
N PHE A 5 3.17 5.95 3.20
CA PHE A 5 2.01 6.16 2.36
C PHE A 5 2.30 5.55 0.99
N MET A 6 1.42 4.66 0.55
CA MET A 6 1.58 3.95 -0.71
C MET A 6 0.34 4.13 -1.56
N THR A 7 0.51 4.50 -2.82
CA THR A 7 -0.55 4.37 -3.83
C THR A 7 -0.34 3.08 -4.60
N TRP A 8 -1.43 2.41 -4.93
CA TRP A 8 -1.42 1.17 -5.69
C TRP A 8 -2.30 1.33 -6.94
N GLU A 9 -1.91 0.66 -8.02
CA GLU A 9 -2.64 0.65 -9.28
C GLU A 9 -2.52 -0.71 -9.96
N ILE A 10 -3.65 -1.30 -10.33
CA ILE A 10 -3.74 -2.56 -11.05
C ILE A 10 -3.40 -2.33 -12.53
N ASP A 11 -2.57 -3.19 -13.10
CA ASP A 11 -2.29 -3.22 -14.54
C ASP A 11 -3.54 -3.66 -15.31
N THR A 12 -4.22 -2.71 -15.94
CA THR A 12 -5.47 -2.94 -16.67
C THR A 12 -5.31 -3.86 -17.87
N ASN A 13 -4.09 -4.06 -18.40
CA ASN A 13 -3.85 -5.00 -19.50
C ASN A 13 -3.92 -6.46 -19.04
N LYS A 14 -3.89 -6.70 -17.73
CA LYS A 14 -3.96 -8.03 -17.11
C LYS A 14 -5.31 -8.31 -16.46
N VAL A 15 -6.27 -7.38 -16.57
CA VAL A 15 -7.60 -7.52 -15.97
C VAL A 15 -8.49 -8.36 -16.89
N PRO A 16 -9.07 -9.47 -16.40
CA PRO A 16 -10.02 -10.25 -17.19
C PRO A 16 -11.26 -9.43 -17.60
N ILE A 17 -11.81 -9.70 -18.78
CA ILE A 17 -13.02 -9.01 -19.26
C ILE A 17 -14.27 -9.59 -18.56
N SER A 18 -14.27 -10.92 -18.35
CA SER A 18 -15.35 -11.62 -17.66
C SER A 18 -15.51 -11.12 -16.22
N ARG A 19 -16.77 -10.95 -15.79
CA ARG A 19 -17.09 -10.57 -14.42
C ARG A 19 -16.73 -11.67 -13.42
N GLU A 20 -16.94 -12.92 -13.83
CA GLU A 20 -16.67 -14.10 -13.00
C GLU A 20 -15.16 -14.29 -12.79
N GLU A 21 -14.37 -14.17 -13.86
CA GLU A 21 -12.91 -14.24 -13.78
C GLU A 21 -12.33 -13.09 -12.96
N ARG A 22 -12.89 -11.88 -13.07
CA ARG A 22 -12.51 -10.76 -12.20
C ARG A 22 -12.78 -11.04 -10.73
N ALA A 23 -13.96 -11.56 -10.41
CA ALA A 23 -14.30 -11.91 -9.02
C ALA A 23 -13.36 -12.99 -8.47
N ALA A 24 -13.03 -14.00 -9.28
CA ALA A 24 -12.09 -15.06 -8.90
C ALA A 24 -10.66 -14.53 -8.69
N ALA A 25 -10.22 -13.57 -9.50
CA ALA A 25 -8.88 -12.96 -9.37
C ALA A 25 -8.78 -11.98 -8.19
N TRP A 26 -9.79 -11.13 -7.97
CA TRP A 26 -9.76 -10.10 -6.92
C TRP A 26 -10.00 -10.62 -5.51
N LYS A 27 -10.70 -11.75 -5.36
CA LYS A 27 -11.02 -12.27 -4.02
C LYS A 27 -9.77 -12.65 -3.21
N PRO A 28 -8.80 -13.43 -3.75
CA PRO A 28 -7.53 -13.70 -3.07
C PRO A 28 -6.74 -12.44 -2.75
N MET A 29 -6.75 -11.45 -3.66
CA MET A 29 -6.09 -10.16 -3.43
C MET A 29 -6.66 -9.46 -2.19
N ILE A 30 -7.99 -9.35 -2.07
CA ILE A 30 -8.61 -8.74 -0.90
C ILE A 30 -8.33 -9.53 0.39
N ASP A 31 -8.22 -10.86 0.32
CA ASP A 31 -7.87 -11.67 1.49
C ASP A 31 -6.43 -11.39 1.96
N MET A 32 -5.48 -11.17 1.04
CA MET A 32 -4.12 -10.72 1.38
C MET A 32 -4.11 -9.32 2.03
N VAL A 33 -4.93 -8.38 1.55
CA VAL A 33 -5.08 -7.06 2.20
C VAL A 33 -5.59 -7.23 3.63
N LYS A 34 -6.66 -8.02 3.83
CA LYS A 34 -7.24 -8.26 5.16
C LYS A 34 -6.23 -8.91 6.11
N GLN A 35 -5.44 -9.85 5.62
CA GLN A 35 -4.36 -10.45 6.42
C GLN A 35 -3.33 -9.40 6.83
N GLY A 36 -2.89 -8.54 5.90
CA GLY A 36 -1.96 -7.44 6.22
C GLY A 36 -2.51 -6.45 7.26
N ILE A 37 -3.82 -6.22 7.26
CA ILE A 37 -4.50 -5.42 8.30
C ILE A 37 -4.51 -6.16 9.64
N GLN A 38 -4.86 -7.44 9.65
CA GLN A 38 -4.88 -8.27 10.88
C GLN A 38 -3.49 -8.39 11.53
N GLU A 39 -2.44 -8.50 10.71
CA GLU A 39 -1.04 -8.52 11.17
C GLU A 39 -0.55 -7.13 11.66
N GLY A 40 -1.36 -6.08 11.49
CA GLY A 40 -1.03 -4.72 11.90
C GLY A 40 0.00 -4.03 11.00
N ARG A 41 0.40 -4.64 9.88
CA ARG A 41 1.29 -4.05 8.88
C ARG A 41 0.58 -2.94 8.11
N ILE A 42 -0.64 -3.19 7.66
CA ILE A 42 -1.50 -2.20 6.98
C ILE A 42 -2.36 -1.51 8.03
N LYS A 43 -2.15 -0.20 8.21
CA LYS A 43 -2.93 0.63 9.12
C LYS A 43 -4.22 1.15 8.48
N GLU A 44 -4.15 1.42 7.19
CA GLU A 44 -5.28 1.91 6.41
C GLU A 44 -5.16 1.42 4.98
N TRP A 45 -6.29 1.12 4.35
CA TRP A 45 -6.36 0.74 2.94
C TRP A 45 -7.66 1.25 2.34
N GLY A 46 -7.59 1.81 1.15
CA GLY A 46 -8.75 2.32 0.43
C GLY A 46 -8.59 2.16 -1.07
N ALA A 47 -9.72 1.92 -1.74
CA ALA A 47 -9.83 1.95 -3.20
C ALA A 47 -10.54 3.23 -3.65
N PHE A 48 -10.07 3.82 -4.74
CA PHE A 48 -10.77 4.94 -5.36
C PHE A 48 -11.95 4.41 -6.17
N VAL A 49 -13.17 4.84 -5.82
CA VAL A 49 -14.40 4.29 -6.39
C VAL A 49 -14.49 4.61 -7.87
N GLY A 50 -14.62 3.57 -8.70
CA GLY A 50 -14.68 3.70 -10.16
C GLY A 50 -13.31 3.63 -10.84
N GLU A 51 -12.23 3.51 -10.07
CA GLU A 51 -10.86 3.36 -10.57
C GLU A 51 -10.32 1.95 -10.30
N MET A 52 -9.13 1.66 -10.84
CA MET A 52 -8.37 0.43 -10.62
C MET A 52 -7.16 0.68 -9.71
N SER A 53 -7.31 1.64 -8.80
CA SER A 53 -6.25 2.23 -7.99
C SER A 53 -6.75 2.59 -6.60
N GLY A 54 -5.82 2.93 -5.73
CA GLY A 54 -6.13 3.38 -4.39
C GLY A 54 -4.89 3.71 -3.58
N TYR A 55 -5.04 3.65 -2.26
CA TYR A 55 -3.97 3.93 -1.33
C TYR A 55 -3.93 2.92 -0.19
N SER A 56 -2.81 2.95 0.52
CA SER A 56 -2.63 2.28 1.80
C SER A 56 -1.63 3.03 2.66
N VAL A 57 -1.82 2.97 3.97
CA VAL A 57 -0.84 3.37 4.96
C VAL A 57 -0.32 2.11 5.63
N ALA A 58 0.99 1.93 5.65
CA ALA A 58 1.62 0.77 6.25
C ALA A 58 2.79 1.16 7.15
N GLU A 59 3.12 0.29 8.10
CA GLU A 59 4.28 0.44 8.98
C GLU A 59 5.19 -0.78 8.88
N GLY A 60 6.49 -0.53 8.87
CA GLY A 60 7.51 -1.57 8.70
C GLY A 60 8.91 -1.00 8.52
N THR A 61 9.87 -1.89 8.32
CA THR A 61 11.17 -1.55 7.72
C THR A 61 11.02 -1.43 6.21
N GLU A 62 11.93 -0.72 5.54
CA GLU A 62 11.93 -0.61 4.06
C GLU A 62 11.95 -1.98 3.39
N ALA A 63 12.70 -2.94 3.95
CA ALA A 63 12.79 -4.31 3.45
C ALA A 63 11.47 -5.07 3.58
N GLU A 64 10.77 -4.95 4.71
CA GLU A 64 9.47 -5.59 4.92
C GLU A 64 8.40 -5.02 3.98
N ILE A 65 8.37 -3.70 3.81
CA ILE A 65 7.45 -3.04 2.88
C ILE A 65 7.76 -3.43 1.43
N GLY A 66 9.03 -3.45 1.06
CA GLY A 66 9.49 -3.90 -0.25
C GLY A 66 9.07 -5.35 -0.53
N ALA A 67 9.35 -6.27 0.40
CA ALA A 67 8.98 -7.67 0.27
C ALA A 67 7.45 -7.86 0.20
N PHE A 68 6.69 -7.11 1.00
CA PHE A 68 5.24 -7.14 0.95
C PHE A 68 4.71 -6.74 -0.44
N ASN A 69 5.22 -5.65 -1.01
CA ASN A 69 4.80 -5.14 -2.31
C ASN A 69 5.14 -6.09 -3.47
N GLN A 70 6.23 -6.86 -3.36
CA GLN A 70 6.60 -7.85 -4.40
C GLN A 70 5.58 -8.96 -4.58
N ASN A 71 4.78 -9.29 -3.56
CA ASN A 71 3.75 -10.33 -3.67
C ASN A 71 2.64 -9.98 -4.69
N TRP A 72 2.56 -8.73 -5.11
CA TRP A 72 1.54 -8.24 -6.03
C TRP A 72 2.06 -8.05 -7.45
N VAL A 73 3.37 -8.14 -7.67
CA VAL A 73 3.99 -8.03 -8.98
C VAL A 73 3.71 -9.33 -9.77
N PRO A 74 3.33 -9.27 -11.06
CA PRO A 74 3.32 -8.09 -11.93
C PRO A 74 1.95 -7.43 -12.08
N PHE A 75 0.97 -7.72 -11.22
CA PHE A 75 -0.42 -7.30 -11.37
C PHE A 75 -0.72 -5.91 -10.80
N VAL A 76 0.03 -5.51 -9.77
CA VAL A 76 -0.14 -4.21 -9.11
C VAL A 76 1.21 -3.51 -9.05
N SER A 77 1.19 -2.22 -9.38
CA SER A 77 2.32 -1.32 -9.20
C SER A 77 2.10 -0.44 -7.97
N PHE A 78 3.19 -0.08 -7.29
CA PHE A 78 3.14 0.76 -6.09
C PHE A 78 4.05 1.96 -6.24
N LYS A 79 3.59 3.13 -5.77
CA LYS A 79 4.45 4.26 -5.42
C LYS A 79 4.50 4.35 -3.91
N VAL A 80 5.70 4.30 -3.34
CA VAL A 80 5.94 4.23 -1.90
C VAL A 80 6.61 5.51 -1.44
N HIS A 81 6.04 6.15 -0.43
CA HIS A 81 6.56 7.38 0.17
C HIS A 81 6.77 7.16 1.67
N PRO A 82 8.00 7.26 2.21
CA PRO A 82 8.19 7.35 3.65
C PRO A 82 7.50 8.62 4.16
N VAL A 83 6.89 8.54 5.34
CA VAL A 83 6.10 9.61 5.95
C VAL A 83 6.76 10.01 7.26
N ALA A 84 7.19 11.26 7.34
CA ALA A 84 7.58 11.89 8.59
C ALA A 84 6.34 12.13 9.46
N THR A 85 6.44 11.81 10.74
CA THR A 85 5.43 12.15 11.74
C THR A 85 5.53 13.62 12.13
N VAL A 86 4.56 14.11 12.92
CA VAL A 86 4.64 15.48 13.46
C VAL A 86 5.89 15.63 14.33
N ASP A 87 6.19 14.63 15.17
CA ASP A 87 7.36 14.61 16.04
C ASP A 87 8.68 14.65 15.23
N ASP A 88 8.78 13.88 14.13
CA ASP A 88 9.95 13.92 13.25
C ASP A 88 10.14 15.31 12.60
N VAL A 89 9.03 15.98 12.27
CA VAL A 89 9.06 17.33 11.71
C VAL A 89 9.40 18.37 12.78
N GLU A 90 8.92 18.20 14.01
CA GLU A 90 9.29 19.06 15.16
C GLU A 90 10.79 18.98 15.43
N GLU A 91 11.37 17.78 15.51
CA GLU A 91 12.81 17.57 15.68
C GLU A 91 13.61 18.23 14.54
N MET A 92 13.14 18.12 13.30
CA MET A 92 13.74 18.79 12.15
C MET A 92 13.73 20.30 12.31
N ILE A 93 12.61 20.90 12.74
CA ILE A 93 12.47 22.35 12.95
C ILE A 93 13.39 22.83 14.06
N ASP A 94 13.46 22.11 15.19
CA ASP A 94 14.32 22.44 16.32
C ASP A 94 15.80 22.47 15.93
N SER A 95 16.22 21.57 15.03
CA SER A 95 17.59 21.55 14.51
C SER A 95 17.99 22.79 13.71
N LEU A 96 17.02 23.57 13.19
CA LEU A 96 17.29 24.80 12.44
C LEU A 96 17.65 25.98 13.34
N SER A 97 17.33 25.89 14.63
CA SER A 97 17.58 26.95 15.62
C SER A 97 18.83 26.68 16.46
N ALA A 98 19.59 25.62 16.14
CA ALA A 98 20.80 25.18 16.83
C ALA A 98 22.08 25.82 16.26
#